data_AF-A0A6A5FIF2-F1
#
_entry.id   AF-A0A6A5FIF2-F1
#
_cell.length_a   1.000
_cell.length_b   1.000
_cell.length_c   1.000
_cell.angle_alpha   90.00
_cell.angle_beta   90.00
_cell.angle_gamma   90.00
#
_symmetry.space_group_name_H-M   'P 1'
#
loop_
_entity.id
_entity.type
_entity.pdbx_description
1 polymer ?
#
loop_
_entity_poly.entity_id
_entity_poly.type
_entity_poly.pdbx_seq_one_letter_code
_entity_poly.pdbx_strand_id
1 'polypeptide(L)'
;MANYRTKLRGYGVPGVMCNALKHKSPANQKSAKNVKKPRKAEVNYLPPYPAGEDEESQEQERIQLLTEVRKRDNNKLIKEKMAKTFAHRRNKIINLSPSIEDIKTRWPALFEPSQLQDEFHRITMVHLESKFMSKLDEYTPRLLNIFHSKGGTMGLRLQAILLKAPSNHSISMTRDVVIRCLMVYLGESTDQLLKEYDDADEDSVSQDLAVQRIKIYHIKTTTPEGPDDIGIVVEGVKVLTALGNFPRACSMVIGLAYAVNLAYPKEVRYTLEVFQKLLLELDYSKLSPKVNSLKNKLLA
;
A
#
# COMPACT_ATOMS: atom_id res chain seq x y z
N MET A 1 23.32 5.77 23.53
CA MET A 1 21.93 5.57 23.04
C MET A 1 21.04 4.68 23.93
N ALA A 2 21.56 3.72 24.71
CA ALA A 2 20.73 2.82 25.53
C ALA A 2 19.86 3.52 26.60
N ASN A 3 20.40 4.55 27.27
CA ASN A 3 19.68 5.25 28.35
C ASN A 3 18.48 6.08 27.88
N TYR A 4 18.48 6.57 26.64
CA TYR A 4 17.37 7.39 26.12
C TYR A 4 16.11 6.55 25.86
N ARG A 5 16.26 5.38 25.23
CA ARG A 5 15.15 4.45 25.00
C ARG A 5 14.54 3.93 26.30
N THR A 6 15.37 3.67 27.32
CA THR A 6 14.90 3.25 28.64
C THR A 6 14.11 4.36 29.34
N LYS A 7 14.55 5.62 29.26
CA LYS A 7 13.81 6.77 29.78
C LYS A 7 12.47 6.96 29.08
N LEU A 8 12.41 6.93 27.73
CA LEU A 8 11.15 7.02 26.98
C LEU A 8 10.17 5.90 27.35
N ARG A 9 10.68 4.70 27.68
CA ARG A 9 9.85 3.60 28.18
C ARG A 9 9.28 3.91 29.57
N GLY A 10 10.09 4.49 30.45
CA GLY A 10 9.64 4.97 31.77
C GLY A 10 8.55 6.04 31.68
N TYR A 11 8.56 6.86 30.63
CA TYR A 11 7.51 7.84 30.33
C TYR A 11 6.30 7.28 29.57
N GLY A 12 6.24 5.97 29.32
CA GLY A 12 5.09 5.32 28.67
C GLY A 12 4.93 5.63 27.18
N VAL A 13 5.99 6.10 26.49
CA VAL A 13 5.90 6.47 25.06
C VAL A 13 5.55 5.25 24.19
N PRO A 14 4.41 5.24 23.47
CA PRO A 14 3.90 4.05 22.79
C PRO A 14 4.89 3.41 21.80
N GLY A 15 5.63 4.23 21.04
CA GLY A 15 6.61 3.76 20.04
C GLY A 15 7.78 2.95 20.61
N VAL A 16 8.09 3.06 21.91
CA VAL A 16 9.11 2.24 22.59
C VAL A 16 8.52 1.16 23.49
N MET A 17 7.21 1.19 23.71
CA MET A 17 6.43 0.23 24.52
C MET A 17 5.89 -0.94 23.69
N CYS A 18 5.64 -0.76 22.40
CA CYS A 18 5.01 -1.77 21.53
C CYS A 18 5.74 -3.12 21.44
N ASN A 19 7.05 -3.14 21.66
CA ASN A 19 7.85 -4.37 21.69
C ASN A 19 8.07 -4.92 23.11
N ALA A 20 7.55 -4.27 24.15
CA ALA A 20 7.71 -4.69 25.54
C ALA A 20 6.84 -5.93 25.84
N LEU A 21 7.41 -6.89 26.59
CA LEU A 21 6.74 -8.15 26.94
C LEU A 21 5.39 -7.98 27.66
N LYS A 22 5.20 -6.85 28.35
CA LYS A 22 3.97 -6.52 29.09
C LYS A 22 2.75 -6.26 28.18
N HIS A 23 2.96 -5.90 26.92
CA HIS A 23 1.87 -5.61 25.96
C HIS A 23 1.71 -6.69 24.88
N LYS A 24 2.46 -7.80 24.98
CA LYS A 24 2.25 -8.97 24.12
C LYS A 24 1.16 -9.85 24.74
N SER A 25 0.30 -10.43 23.91
CA SER A 25 -0.69 -11.39 24.41
C SER A 25 0.00 -12.59 25.08
N PRO A 26 -0.64 -13.27 26.06
CA PRO A 26 -0.03 -14.36 26.81
C PRO A 26 0.55 -15.47 25.91
N ALA A 27 -0.10 -15.78 24.79
CA ALA A 27 0.37 -16.75 23.78
C ALA A 27 1.62 -16.30 22.97
N ASN A 28 2.04 -15.05 23.11
CA ASN A 28 3.07 -14.40 22.29
C ASN A 28 4.23 -13.81 23.10
N GLN A 29 4.39 -14.22 24.37
CA GLN A 29 5.36 -13.67 25.33
C GLN A 29 6.82 -14.15 25.08
N LYS A 30 7.31 -14.03 23.84
CA LYS A 30 8.74 -14.21 23.49
C LYS A 30 9.34 -12.87 23.11
N SER A 31 10.53 -12.55 23.66
CA SER A 31 11.21 -11.25 23.47
C SER A 31 11.38 -10.86 22.01
N ALA A 32 11.64 -11.83 21.12
CA ALA A 32 11.90 -11.62 19.69
C ALA A 32 10.69 -11.89 18.76
N LYS A 33 9.56 -12.40 19.25
CA LYS A 33 8.39 -12.69 18.39
C LYS A 33 7.76 -11.37 17.94
N ASN A 34 7.50 -11.25 16.63
CA ASN A 34 6.96 -10.06 15.95
C ASN A 34 7.86 -8.82 15.89
N VAL A 35 9.15 -8.93 16.23
CA VAL A 35 10.13 -7.86 15.96
C VAL A 35 10.41 -7.85 14.44
N LYS A 36 9.56 -7.17 13.67
CA LYS A 36 9.88 -6.84 12.27
C LYS A 36 11.09 -5.91 12.31
N LYS A 37 12.21 -6.29 11.65
CA LYS A 37 13.25 -5.31 11.31
C LYS A 37 12.55 -4.17 10.55
N PRO A 38 12.82 -2.88 10.84
CA PRO A 38 12.26 -1.79 10.06
C PRO A 38 12.67 -2.01 8.60
N ARG A 39 11.69 -2.37 7.76
CA ARG A 39 11.89 -2.68 6.33
C ARG A 39 11.37 -1.55 5.43
N LYS A 40 10.66 -0.57 5.99
CA LYS A 40 9.83 0.41 5.28
C LYS A 40 9.97 1.86 5.75
N ALA A 41 11.13 2.33 6.24
CA ALA A 41 11.26 3.60 7.00
C ALA A 41 10.30 3.77 8.20
N GLU A 42 9.37 2.85 8.43
CA GLU A 42 8.46 2.79 9.56
C GLU A 42 9.29 2.46 10.79
N VAL A 43 9.78 3.49 11.45
CA VAL A 43 9.97 3.45 12.90
C VAL A 43 8.55 3.36 13.47
N ASN A 44 7.90 2.18 13.42
CA ASN A 44 6.53 1.87 13.88
C ASN A 44 5.83 3.07 14.52
N TYR A 45 5.38 4.02 13.67
CA TYR A 45 4.90 5.29 14.18
C TYR A 45 3.61 5.02 14.93
N LEU A 46 3.71 5.15 16.25
CA LEU A 46 2.65 4.94 17.22
C LEU A 46 2.48 6.25 17.96
N PRO A 47 1.67 7.17 17.44
CA PRO A 47 1.40 8.41 18.13
C PRO A 47 0.71 8.13 19.49
N PRO A 48 0.98 8.93 20.53
CA PRO A 48 0.18 8.91 21.74
C PRO A 48 -1.25 9.39 21.44
N TYR A 49 -2.18 9.10 22.36
CA TYR A 49 -3.49 9.72 22.31
C TYR A 49 -3.39 11.24 22.51
N PRO A 50 -4.31 12.02 21.92
CA PRO A 50 -4.43 13.45 22.21
C PRO A 50 -4.57 13.73 23.71
N ALA A 51 -4.16 14.92 24.13
CA ALA A 51 -4.26 15.31 25.53
C ALA A 51 -5.72 15.27 26.01
N GLY A 52 -5.96 14.59 27.14
CA GLY A 52 -7.30 14.40 27.69
C GLY A 52 -8.10 13.24 27.07
N GLU A 53 -7.52 12.51 26.11
CA GLU A 53 -8.14 11.32 25.53
C GLU A 53 -7.44 10.04 25.96
N ASP A 54 -8.23 8.98 26.06
CA ASP A 54 -7.83 7.64 26.46
C ASP A 54 -8.36 6.59 25.47
N GLU A 55 -8.16 5.32 25.79
CA GLU A 55 -8.60 4.22 24.92
C GLU A 55 -10.13 4.17 24.79
N GLU A 56 -10.86 4.46 25.85
CA GLU A 56 -12.32 4.37 25.90
C GLU A 56 -12.97 5.50 25.09
N SER A 57 -12.57 6.74 25.32
CA SER A 57 -13.03 7.91 24.56
C SER A 57 -12.73 7.77 23.06
N GLN A 58 -11.56 7.23 22.70
CA GLN A 58 -11.21 6.94 21.31
C GLN A 58 -12.06 5.82 20.69
N GLU A 59 -12.41 4.80 21.46
CA GLU A 59 -13.33 3.74 21.00
C GLU A 59 -14.74 4.29 20.80
N GLN A 60 -15.22 5.21 21.63
CA GLN A 60 -16.50 5.89 21.43
C GLN A 60 -16.51 6.73 20.15
N GLU A 61 -15.44 7.48 19.88
CA GLU A 61 -15.30 8.23 18.63
C GLU A 61 -15.30 7.31 17.40
N ARG A 62 -14.67 6.14 17.50
CA ARG A 62 -14.71 5.11 16.45
C ARG A 62 -16.13 4.55 16.24
N ILE A 63 -16.89 4.30 17.30
CA ILE A 63 -18.28 3.86 17.19
C ILE A 63 -19.12 4.91 16.47
N GLN A 64 -18.96 6.20 16.82
CA GLN A 64 -19.65 7.28 16.12
C GLN A 64 -19.26 7.35 14.64
N LEU A 65 -17.97 7.15 14.31
CA LEU A 65 -17.51 7.08 12.91
C LEU A 65 -18.27 6.02 12.11
N LEU A 66 -18.59 4.85 12.67
CA LEU A 66 -19.38 3.82 11.97
C LEU A 66 -20.77 4.31 11.58
N THR A 67 -21.41 5.12 12.43
CA THR A 67 -22.70 5.72 12.12
C THR A 67 -22.57 6.78 11.03
N GLU A 68 -21.51 7.60 11.06
CA GLU A 68 -21.31 8.65 10.06
C GLU A 68 -21.01 8.11 8.66
N VAL A 69 -20.32 6.96 8.56
CA VAL A 69 -20.01 6.28 7.28
C VAL A 69 -21.28 5.81 6.55
N ARG A 70 -22.37 5.54 7.28
CA ARG A 70 -23.63 5.07 6.69
C ARG A 70 -24.51 6.19 6.13
N LYS A 71 -24.18 7.45 6.45
CA LYS A 71 -24.96 8.63 6.05
C LYS A 71 -24.41 9.21 4.74
N ARG A 72 -25.29 9.83 3.96
CA ARG A 72 -24.90 10.52 2.71
C ARG A 72 -24.20 11.85 3.02
N ASP A 73 -23.30 12.26 2.12
CA ASP A 73 -22.63 13.58 2.11
C ASP A 73 -21.81 13.94 3.37
N ASN A 74 -21.35 12.94 4.11
CA ASN A 74 -20.64 13.11 5.37
C ASN A 74 -19.11 13.13 5.26
N ASN A 75 -18.56 13.27 4.06
CA ASN A 75 -17.13 13.10 3.78
C ASN A 75 -16.22 13.99 4.66
N LYS A 76 -16.64 15.24 4.93
CA LYS A 76 -15.89 16.16 5.79
C LYS A 76 -15.80 15.63 7.23
N LEU A 77 -16.92 15.24 7.82
CA LEU A 77 -16.98 14.72 9.18
C LEU A 77 -16.26 13.37 9.31
N ILE A 78 -16.39 12.49 8.30
CA ILE A 78 -15.64 11.24 8.23
C ILE A 78 -14.13 11.52 8.25
N LYS A 79 -13.64 12.47 7.45
CA LYS A 79 -12.23 12.86 7.43
C LYS A 79 -11.75 13.38 8.79
N GLU A 80 -12.52 14.23 9.44
CA GLU A 80 -12.23 14.76 10.79
C GLU A 80 -12.16 13.63 11.84
N LYS A 81 -13.16 12.73 11.85
CA LYS A 81 -13.19 11.58 12.76
C LYS A 81 -12.09 10.56 12.46
N MET A 82 -11.75 10.34 11.19
CA MET A 82 -10.62 9.49 10.79
C MET A 82 -9.30 10.07 11.31
N ALA A 83 -9.11 11.39 11.23
CA ALA A 83 -7.94 12.05 11.79
C ALA A 83 -7.90 11.93 13.33
N LYS A 84 -9.03 12.19 14.00
CA LYS A 84 -9.15 12.10 15.47
C LYS A 84 -8.85 10.69 16.00
N THR A 85 -9.30 9.66 15.28
CA THR A 85 -9.16 8.23 15.67
C THR A 85 -7.86 7.58 15.18
N PHE A 86 -6.96 8.34 14.55
CA PHE A 86 -5.74 7.82 13.95
C PHE A 86 -4.86 7.07 14.96
N ALA A 87 -4.62 7.66 16.13
CA ALA A 87 -3.74 7.06 17.14
C ALA A 87 -4.28 5.72 17.64
N HIS A 88 -5.59 5.65 17.91
CA HIS A 88 -6.25 4.42 18.34
C HIS A 88 -6.22 3.33 17.29
N ARG A 89 -6.59 3.66 16.05
CA ARG A 89 -6.55 2.71 14.94
C ARG A 89 -5.14 2.17 14.71
N ARG A 90 -4.13 3.05 14.65
CA ARG A 90 -2.73 2.64 14.42
C ARG A 90 -2.20 1.76 15.55
N ASN A 91 -2.55 2.08 16.81
CA ASN A 91 -2.19 1.27 17.97
C ASN A 91 -2.79 -0.13 17.88
N LYS A 92 -4.10 -0.24 17.63
CA LYS A 92 -4.80 -1.53 17.51
C LYS A 92 -4.25 -2.36 16.36
N ILE A 93 -4.05 -1.76 15.17
CA ILE A 93 -3.51 -2.45 13.99
C ILE A 93 -2.10 -2.99 14.25
N ILE A 94 -1.19 -2.17 14.80
CA ILE A 94 0.19 -2.61 15.04
C ILE A 94 0.26 -3.66 16.15
N ASN A 95 -0.38 -3.41 17.29
CA ASN A 95 -0.18 -4.23 18.49
C ASN A 95 -0.98 -5.53 18.46
N LEU A 96 -2.20 -5.51 17.90
CA LEU A 96 -3.04 -6.70 17.84
C LEU A 96 -2.82 -7.50 16.55
N SER A 97 -2.37 -6.85 15.47
CA SER A 97 -2.25 -7.48 14.15
C SER A 97 -3.52 -8.26 13.74
N PRO A 98 -4.70 -7.61 13.76
CA PRO A 98 -5.97 -8.26 13.42
C PRO A 98 -6.02 -8.66 11.94
N SER A 99 -7.00 -9.50 11.57
CA SER A 99 -7.23 -9.88 10.17
C SER A 99 -7.70 -8.68 9.34
N ILE A 100 -7.54 -8.74 8.02
CA ILE A 100 -8.02 -7.67 7.14
C ILE A 100 -9.55 -7.51 7.21
N GLU A 101 -10.28 -8.61 7.37
CA GLU A 101 -11.72 -8.60 7.57
C GLU A 101 -12.12 -7.86 8.86
N ASP A 102 -11.41 -8.09 9.96
CA ASP A 102 -11.64 -7.39 11.23
C ASP A 102 -11.32 -5.89 11.11
N ILE A 103 -10.23 -5.52 10.43
CA ILE A 103 -9.88 -4.11 10.20
C ILE A 103 -10.97 -3.44 9.37
N LYS A 104 -11.44 -4.08 8.30
CA LYS A 104 -12.51 -3.55 7.43
C LYS A 104 -13.82 -3.39 8.17
N THR A 105 -14.15 -4.32 9.04
CA THR A 105 -15.35 -4.23 9.90
C THR A 105 -15.25 -3.08 10.91
N ARG A 106 -14.08 -2.89 11.54
CA ARG A 106 -13.90 -1.86 12.58
C ARG A 106 -13.69 -0.44 12.03
N TRP A 107 -13.06 -0.31 10.85
CA TRP A 107 -12.77 0.97 10.19
C TRP A 107 -13.05 0.90 8.67
N PRO A 108 -14.32 0.76 8.26
CA PRO A 108 -14.68 0.68 6.84
C PRO A 108 -14.21 1.91 6.05
N ALA A 109 -14.27 3.11 6.65
CA ALA A 109 -13.76 4.33 6.02
C ALA A 109 -12.27 4.29 5.67
N LEU A 110 -11.45 3.45 6.31
CA LEU A 110 -10.03 3.29 5.94
C LEU A 110 -9.86 2.74 4.51
N PHE A 111 -10.88 2.03 4.04
CA PHE A 111 -10.97 1.39 2.74
C PHE A 111 -11.67 2.27 1.70
N GLU A 112 -11.66 3.59 1.92
CA GLU A 112 -11.97 4.61 0.93
C GLU A 112 -10.66 5.21 0.39
N PRO A 113 -10.48 5.36 -0.94
CA PRO A 113 -9.22 5.85 -1.51
C PRO A 113 -8.73 7.20 -0.94
N SER A 114 -9.65 8.11 -0.63
CA SER A 114 -9.31 9.42 -0.04
C SER A 114 -8.79 9.29 1.40
N GLN A 115 -9.46 8.49 2.22
CA GLN A 115 -9.10 8.28 3.62
C GLN A 115 -7.83 7.46 3.77
N LEU A 116 -7.61 6.47 2.89
CA LEU A 116 -6.37 5.71 2.85
C LEU A 116 -5.17 6.61 2.56
N GLN A 117 -5.31 7.52 1.60
CA GLN A 117 -4.25 8.50 1.28
C GLN A 117 -3.97 9.43 2.45
N ASP A 118 -5.01 9.93 3.13
CA ASP A 118 -4.86 10.74 4.33
C ASP A 118 -4.18 9.95 5.47
N GLU A 119 -4.49 8.65 5.63
CA GLU A 119 -3.84 7.77 6.61
C GLU A 119 -2.36 7.58 6.28
N PHE A 120 -2.03 7.31 5.02
CA PHE A 120 -0.66 7.20 4.55
C PHE A 120 0.12 8.49 4.78
N HIS A 121 -0.50 9.64 4.50
CA HIS A 121 0.09 10.95 4.73
C HIS A 121 0.35 11.19 6.22
N ARG A 122 -0.56 10.82 7.13
CA ARG A 122 -0.33 10.91 8.59
C ARG A 122 0.87 10.07 9.05
N ILE A 123 1.15 8.95 8.38
CA ILE A 123 2.27 8.06 8.73
C ILE A 123 3.60 8.56 8.16
N THR A 124 3.58 9.08 6.92
CA THR A 124 4.81 9.29 6.12
C THR A 124 5.11 10.75 5.80
N MET A 125 4.14 11.64 6.00
CA MET A 125 4.14 13.03 5.53
C MET A 125 4.25 13.18 3.99
N VAL A 126 3.99 12.11 3.24
CA VAL A 126 4.03 12.11 1.77
C VAL A 126 2.61 12.01 1.20
N HIS A 127 2.31 12.82 0.19
CA HIS A 127 1.06 12.70 -0.58
C HIS A 127 1.16 11.51 -1.56
N LEU A 128 0.46 10.42 -1.24
CA LEU A 128 0.66 9.12 -1.89
C LEU A 128 0.55 9.16 -3.42
N GLU A 129 -0.65 9.44 -3.94
CA GLU A 129 -0.93 9.31 -5.38
C GLU A 129 -0.17 10.38 -6.18
N SER A 130 -0.22 11.65 -5.74
CA SER A 130 0.44 12.74 -6.47
C SER A 130 1.95 12.58 -6.53
N LYS A 131 2.60 12.20 -5.42
CA LYS A 131 4.05 11.95 -5.38
C LYS A 131 4.43 10.76 -6.27
N PHE A 132 3.71 9.66 -6.13
CA PHE A 132 3.96 8.44 -6.90
C PHE A 132 3.90 8.71 -8.41
N MET A 133 2.83 9.37 -8.86
CA MET A 133 2.61 9.68 -10.27
C MET A 133 3.65 10.66 -10.80
N SER A 134 3.92 11.74 -10.05
CA SER A 134 4.91 12.75 -10.46
C SER A 134 6.31 12.15 -10.63
N LYS A 135 6.76 11.30 -9.69
CA LYS A 135 8.07 10.64 -9.81
C LYS A 135 8.10 9.57 -10.89
N LEU A 136 6.99 8.86 -11.12
CA LEU A 136 6.91 7.91 -12.23
C LEU A 136 7.06 8.61 -13.58
N ASP A 137 6.38 9.75 -13.76
CA ASP A 137 6.48 10.55 -14.98
C ASP A 137 7.90 11.11 -15.17
N GLU A 138 8.51 11.62 -14.10
CA GLU A 138 9.90 12.12 -14.10
C GLU A 138 10.89 11.05 -14.60
N TYR A 139 10.73 9.80 -14.15
CA TYR A 139 11.62 8.70 -14.57
C TYR A 139 11.22 8.04 -15.89
N THR A 140 10.01 8.27 -16.40
CA THR A 140 9.48 7.56 -17.58
C THR A 140 10.40 7.64 -18.80
N PRO A 141 10.90 8.82 -19.23
CA PRO A 141 11.79 8.89 -20.40
C PRO A 141 13.06 8.03 -20.24
N ARG A 142 13.65 8.03 -19.05
CA ARG A 142 14.87 7.25 -18.75
C ARG A 142 14.56 5.76 -18.66
N LEU A 143 13.43 5.38 -18.07
CA LEU A 143 12.95 4.00 -18.02
C LEU A 143 12.73 3.44 -19.43
N LEU A 144 12.05 4.18 -20.31
CA LEU A 144 11.83 3.77 -21.70
C LEU A 144 13.16 3.55 -22.44
N ASN A 145 14.12 4.48 -22.31
CA ASN A 145 15.46 4.31 -22.90
C ASN A 145 16.16 3.04 -22.38
N ILE A 146 16.09 2.77 -21.07
CA ILE A 146 16.64 1.55 -20.47
C ILE A 146 15.97 0.31 -21.05
N PHE A 147 14.65 0.33 -21.25
CA PHE A 147 13.91 -0.81 -21.80
C PHE A 147 14.27 -1.07 -23.26
N HIS A 148 14.33 -0.03 -24.09
CA HIS A 148 14.72 -0.13 -25.50
C HIS A 148 16.17 -0.58 -25.69
N SER A 149 17.07 -0.28 -24.74
CA SER A 149 18.47 -0.71 -24.81
C SER A 149 18.69 -2.18 -24.44
N LYS A 150 17.65 -2.91 -23.99
CA LYS A 150 17.77 -4.32 -23.61
C LYS A 150 17.65 -5.21 -24.85
N GLY A 151 18.62 -6.11 -25.02
CA GLY A 151 18.58 -7.17 -26.04
C GLY A 151 18.13 -8.53 -25.49
N GLY A 152 18.19 -9.54 -26.36
CA GLY A 152 17.92 -10.95 -26.03
C GLY A 152 16.48 -11.20 -25.55
N THR A 153 16.27 -12.29 -24.81
CA THR A 153 14.94 -12.71 -24.33
C THR A 153 14.26 -11.68 -23.41
N MET A 154 15.03 -10.81 -22.75
CA MET A 154 14.47 -9.71 -21.95
C MET A 154 13.98 -8.58 -22.84
N GLY A 155 14.79 -8.17 -23.82
CA GLY A 155 14.41 -7.15 -24.81
C GLY A 155 13.12 -7.51 -25.54
N LEU A 156 13.00 -8.77 -26.00
CA LEU A 156 11.80 -9.26 -26.67
C LEU A 156 10.54 -9.17 -25.77
N ARG A 157 10.65 -9.53 -24.49
CA ARG A 157 9.54 -9.44 -23.53
C ARG A 157 9.11 -8.00 -23.27
N LEU A 158 10.08 -7.08 -23.15
CA LEU A 158 9.79 -5.64 -22.97
C LEU A 158 9.13 -5.05 -24.21
N GLN A 159 9.66 -5.36 -25.40
CA GLN A 159 9.10 -4.90 -26.67
C GLN A 159 7.66 -5.40 -26.88
N ALA A 160 7.38 -6.65 -26.52
CA ALA A 160 6.02 -7.20 -26.61
C ALA A 160 4.99 -6.45 -25.73
N ILE A 161 5.43 -5.86 -24.61
CA ILE A 161 4.56 -5.02 -23.76
C ILE A 161 4.43 -3.63 -24.37
N LEU A 162 5.54 -3.02 -24.81
CA LEU A 162 5.55 -1.67 -25.40
C LEU A 162 4.69 -1.58 -26.68
N LEU A 163 4.70 -2.62 -27.53
CA LEU A 163 3.92 -2.67 -28.76
C LEU A 163 2.40 -2.81 -28.55
N LYS A 164 1.96 -3.18 -27.34
CA LYS A 164 0.52 -3.24 -27.01
C LYS A 164 -0.07 -1.86 -26.70
N ALA A 165 0.76 -0.82 -26.56
CA ALA A 165 0.29 0.54 -26.35
C ALA A 165 -0.25 1.11 -27.68
N PRO A 166 -1.48 1.65 -27.72
CA PRO A 166 -2.00 2.31 -28.93
C PRO A 166 -1.25 3.61 -29.23
N SER A 167 -1.24 4.02 -30.51
CA SER A 167 -0.52 5.21 -30.99
C SER A 167 -0.96 6.52 -30.32
N ASN A 168 -2.21 6.62 -29.86
CA ASN A 168 -2.77 7.77 -29.13
C ASN A 168 -2.96 7.42 -27.65
N HIS A 169 -1.90 7.05 -26.94
CA HIS A 169 -2.01 6.61 -25.55
C HIS A 169 -2.21 7.79 -24.57
N SER A 170 -3.13 7.63 -23.61
CA SER A 170 -3.24 8.57 -22.49
C SER A 170 -2.04 8.44 -21.55
N ILE A 171 -1.80 9.46 -20.71
CA ILE A 171 -0.73 9.42 -19.68
C ILE A 171 -0.89 8.19 -18.77
N SER A 172 -2.13 7.82 -18.43
CA SER A 172 -2.40 6.63 -17.61
C SER A 172 -1.97 5.33 -18.31
N MET A 173 -2.15 5.24 -19.63
CA MET A 173 -1.72 4.07 -20.40
C MET A 173 -0.19 4.00 -20.49
N THR A 174 0.49 5.13 -20.67
CA THR A 174 1.96 5.18 -20.61
C THR A 174 2.46 4.68 -19.27
N ARG A 175 1.89 5.16 -18.16
CA ARG A 175 2.25 4.74 -16.80
C ARG A 175 2.02 3.24 -16.59
N ASP A 176 0.90 2.69 -17.08
CA ASP A 176 0.60 1.25 -17.01
C ASP A 176 1.70 0.43 -17.70
N VAL A 177 2.00 0.76 -18.96
CA VAL A 177 3.03 0.08 -19.76
C VAL A 177 4.40 0.17 -19.11
N VAL A 178 4.77 1.35 -18.59
CA VAL A 178 6.05 1.57 -17.88
C VAL A 178 6.14 0.71 -16.63
N ILE A 179 5.07 0.61 -15.83
CA ILE A 179 5.06 -0.23 -14.64
C ILE A 179 5.19 -1.72 -15.02
N ARG A 180 4.46 -2.19 -16.03
CA ARG A 180 4.57 -3.58 -16.50
C ARG A 180 5.98 -3.91 -17.01
N CYS A 181 6.58 -2.99 -17.78
CA CYS A 181 7.96 -3.13 -18.24
C CYS A 181 8.96 -3.11 -17.07
N LEU A 182 8.74 -2.26 -16.07
CA LEU A 182 9.57 -2.19 -14.86
C LEU A 182 9.58 -3.53 -14.11
N MET A 183 8.41 -4.17 -13.94
CA MET A 183 8.31 -5.49 -13.30
C MET A 183 9.14 -6.53 -14.06
N VAL A 184 8.97 -6.61 -15.38
CA VAL A 184 9.73 -7.54 -16.23
C VAL A 184 11.23 -7.26 -16.19
N TYR A 185 11.64 -5.98 -16.24
CA TYR A 185 13.04 -5.58 -16.12
C TYR A 185 13.65 -5.99 -14.78
N LEU A 186 12.86 -5.92 -13.70
CA LEU A 186 13.24 -6.39 -12.37
C LEU A 186 13.14 -7.93 -12.23
N GLY A 187 12.82 -8.65 -13.30
CA GLY A 187 12.72 -10.11 -13.31
C GLY A 187 11.53 -10.64 -12.53
N GLU A 188 10.48 -9.83 -12.38
CA GLU A 188 9.25 -10.15 -11.67
C GLU A 188 8.10 -10.27 -12.69
N SER A 189 7.15 -11.19 -12.45
CA SER A 189 5.98 -11.35 -13.34
C SER A 189 4.88 -10.38 -12.94
N THR A 190 4.23 -9.77 -13.93
CA THR A 190 3.06 -8.90 -13.75
C THR A 190 1.91 -9.64 -13.03
N ASP A 191 1.73 -10.93 -13.33
CA ASP A 191 0.69 -11.79 -12.75
C ASP A 191 0.83 -11.93 -11.23
N GLN A 192 2.03 -11.64 -10.70
CA GLN A 192 2.28 -11.68 -9.26
C GLN A 192 1.64 -10.50 -8.52
N LEU A 193 1.35 -9.39 -9.20
CA LEU A 193 0.66 -8.24 -8.62
C LEU A 193 -0.73 -7.99 -9.22
N LEU A 194 -0.91 -8.27 -10.51
CA LEU A 194 -2.14 -8.00 -11.26
C LEU A 194 -2.83 -9.31 -11.67
N LYS A 195 -4.15 -9.38 -11.53
CA LYS A 195 -5.01 -10.39 -12.15
C LYS A 195 -6.01 -9.72 -13.07
N GLU A 196 -6.07 -10.17 -14.31
CA GLU A 196 -6.99 -9.66 -15.34
C GLU A 196 -8.05 -10.72 -15.60
N TYR A 197 -9.31 -10.32 -15.61
CA TYR A 197 -10.47 -11.17 -15.87
C TYR A 197 -11.23 -10.62 -17.07
N ASP A 198 -11.40 -11.48 -18.08
CA ASP A 198 -12.13 -11.20 -19.31
C ASP A 198 -13.37 -12.09 -19.35
N ASP A 199 -14.57 -11.49 -19.41
CA ASP A 199 -15.85 -12.21 -19.54
C ASP A 199 -16.04 -13.35 -18.52
N ALA A 200 -15.53 -13.15 -17.29
CA ALA A 200 -15.61 -14.13 -16.22
C ALA A 200 -16.87 -13.92 -15.38
N ASP A 201 -17.53 -15.00 -14.99
CA ASP A 201 -18.65 -14.95 -14.05
C ASP A 201 -18.18 -14.49 -12.66
N GLU A 202 -19.06 -13.81 -11.94
CA GLU A 202 -18.72 -13.20 -10.64
C GLU A 202 -18.29 -14.23 -9.59
N ASP A 203 -18.83 -15.46 -9.65
CA ASP A 203 -18.52 -16.54 -8.72
C ASP A 203 -17.10 -17.06 -8.91
N SER A 204 -16.67 -17.31 -10.15
CA SER A 204 -15.30 -17.77 -10.45
C SER A 204 -14.26 -16.73 -10.08
N VAL A 205 -14.53 -15.45 -10.37
CA VAL A 205 -13.67 -14.34 -9.93
C VAL A 205 -13.58 -14.31 -8.40
N SER A 206 -14.70 -14.45 -7.71
CA SER A 206 -14.74 -14.42 -6.24
C SER A 206 -13.99 -15.59 -5.61
N GLN A 207 -14.14 -16.80 -6.13
CA GLN A 207 -13.40 -17.98 -5.69
C GLN A 207 -11.89 -17.83 -5.89
N ASP A 208 -11.46 -17.32 -7.05
CA ASP A 208 -10.05 -17.12 -7.34
C ASP A 208 -9.44 -15.99 -6.49
N LEU A 209 -10.19 -14.91 -6.24
CA LEU A 209 -9.74 -13.81 -5.37
C LEU A 209 -9.66 -14.23 -3.90
N ALA A 210 -10.52 -15.15 -3.43
CA ALA A 210 -10.58 -15.59 -2.02
C ALA A 210 -9.26 -16.18 -1.51
N VAL A 211 -8.45 -16.79 -2.38
CA VAL A 211 -7.14 -17.38 -2.03
C VAL A 211 -5.96 -16.42 -2.20
N GLN A 212 -6.20 -15.19 -2.66
CA GLN A 212 -5.15 -14.23 -2.94
C GLN A 212 -4.71 -13.46 -1.69
N ARG A 213 -3.39 -13.29 -1.55
CA ARG A 213 -2.82 -12.54 -0.43
C ARG A 213 -2.88 -11.03 -0.65
N ILE A 214 -2.29 -10.52 -1.72
CA ILE A 214 -2.37 -9.12 -2.16
C ILE A 214 -2.35 -9.15 -3.68
N LYS A 215 -3.44 -8.74 -4.33
CA LYS A 215 -3.53 -8.58 -5.78
C LYS A 215 -4.30 -7.33 -6.13
N ILE A 216 -3.87 -6.67 -7.19
CA ILE A 216 -4.72 -5.77 -7.96
C ILE A 216 -5.52 -6.68 -8.89
N TYR A 217 -6.83 -6.51 -8.91
CA TYR A 217 -7.69 -7.18 -9.88
C TYR A 217 -8.15 -6.16 -10.91
N HIS A 218 -8.37 -6.61 -12.14
CA HIS A 218 -8.95 -5.83 -13.23
C HIS A 218 -10.01 -6.71 -13.89
N ILE A 219 -11.27 -6.41 -13.63
CA ILE A 219 -12.42 -7.08 -14.23
C ILE A 219 -12.86 -6.20 -15.40
N LYS A 220 -12.70 -6.69 -16.62
CA LYS A 220 -13.16 -5.97 -17.80
C LYS A 220 -14.67 -6.10 -17.93
N THR A 221 -15.36 -4.99 -18.18
CA THR A 221 -16.81 -5.05 -18.35
C THR A 221 -17.18 -5.72 -19.66
N THR A 222 -18.24 -6.52 -19.61
CA THR A 222 -18.84 -7.16 -20.80
C THR A 222 -19.70 -6.18 -21.61
N THR A 223 -20.09 -5.05 -21.02
CA THR A 223 -20.83 -3.98 -21.69
C THR A 223 -19.88 -2.89 -22.21
N PRO A 224 -20.08 -2.40 -23.46
CA PRO A 224 -19.25 -1.33 -24.04
C PRO A 224 -19.28 0.00 -23.28
N GLU A 225 -20.27 0.20 -22.39
CA GLU A 225 -20.53 1.45 -21.68
C GLU A 225 -20.17 1.40 -20.18
N GLY A 226 -19.89 0.22 -19.63
CA GLY A 226 -19.49 0.06 -18.23
C GLY A 226 -18.01 0.39 -18.04
N PRO A 227 -17.60 1.05 -16.93
CA PRO A 227 -16.18 1.18 -16.61
C PRO A 227 -15.64 -0.15 -16.05
N ASP A 228 -14.48 -0.58 -16.54
CA ASP A 228 -13.71 -1.67 -15.94
C ASP A 228 -13.56 -1.49 -14.42
N ASP A 229 -13.76 -2.55 -13.63
CA ASP A 229 -13.50 -2.52 -12.20
C ASP A 229 -12.05 -2.91 -11.91
N ILE A 230 -11.25 -1.90 -11.58
CA ILE A 230 -9.91 -2.09 -11.05
C ILE A 230 -9.95 -1.89 -9.54
N GLY A 231 -9.52 -2.90 -8.80
CA GLY A 231 -9.52 -2.87 -7.33
C GLY A 231 -8.38 -3.68 -6.73
N ILE A 232 -8.40 -3.81 -5.41
CA ILE A 232 -7.37 -4.52 -4.64
C ILE A 232 -8.06 -5.53 -3.73
N VAL A 233 -7.56 -6.76 -3.75
CA VAL A 233 -7.88 -7.81 -2.77
C VAL A 233 -6.71 -8.00 -1.83
N VAL A 234 -7.00 -8.15 -0.54
CA VAL A 234 -6.02 -8.54 0.49
C VAL A 234 -6.61 -9.64 1.35
N GLU A 235 -5.89 -10.76 1.47
CA GLU A 235 -6.30 -11.94 2.24
C GLU A 235 -7.73 -12.40 1.90
N GLY A 236 -8.04 -12.47 0.60
CA GLY A 236 -9.37 -12.84 0.08
C GLY A 236 -10.44 -11.74 0.16
N VAL A 237 -10.17 -10.63 0.85
CA VAL A 237 -11.13 -9.53 1.03
C VAL A 237 -10.90 -8.46 -0.03
N LYS A 238 -11.91 -8.13 -0.84
CA LYS A 238 -11.88 -6.93 -1.71
C LYS A 238 -11.83 -5.69 -0.80
N VAL A 239 -10.70 -4.99 -0.78
CA VAL A 239 -10.44 -3.86 0.13
C VAL A 239 -10.56 -2.50 -0.55
N LEU A 240 -10.37 -2.41 -1.86
CA LEU A 240 -10.61 -1.21 -2.64
C LEU A 240 -11.22 -1.62 -3.98
N THR A 241 -12.14 -0.83 -4.51
CA THR A 241 -12.83 -1.06 -5.78
C THR A 241 -12.85 0.25 -6.59
N ALA A 242 -13.19 0.19 -7.88
CA ALA A 242 -13.39 1.35 -8.74
C ALA A 242 -12.23 2.36 -8.73
N LEU A 243 -10.98 1.89 -8.69
CA LEU A 243 -9.78 2.73 -8.69
C LEU A 243 -9.52 3.36 -10.07
N GLY A 244 -10.12 2.80 -11.12
CA GLY A 244 -10.13 3.36 -12.48
C GLY A 244 -8.89 3.04 -13.32
N ASN A 245 -7.68 2.95 -12.74
CA ASN A 245 -6.49 2.53 -13.49
C ASN A 245 -5.44 1.79 -12.66
N PHE A 246 -4.65 0.96 -13.33
CA PHE A 246 -3.60 0.14 -12.73
C PHE A 246 -2.50 0.96 -12.02
N PRO A 247 -1.96 2.06 -12.59
CA PRO A 247 -0.98 2.90 -11.88
C PRO A 247 -1.49 3.42 -10.53
N ARG A 248 -2.76 3.84 -10.47
CA ARG A 248 -3.38 4.30 -9.21
C ARG A 248 -3.47 3.15 -8.23
N ALA A 249 -3.92 1.97 -8.66
CA ALA A 249 -3.93 0.78 -7.83
C ALA A 249 -2.55 0.40 -7.29
N CYS A 250 -1.48 0.50 -8.09
CA CYS A 250 -0.10 0.30 -7.62
C CYS A 250 0.28 1.25 -6.47
N SER A 251 -0.10 2.53 -6.55
CA SER A 251 0.12 3.48 -5.45
C SER A 251 -0.68 3.10 -4.20
N MET A 252 -1.95 2.69 -4.36
CA MET A 252 -2.82 2.29 -3.25
C MET A 252 -2.34 1.02 -2.54
N VAL A 253 -1.69 0.08 -3.25
CA VAL A 253 -1.03 -1.08 -2.61
C VAL A 253 0.03 -0.62 -1.61
N ILE A 254 0.82 0.42 -1.92
CA ILE A 254 1.77 0.99 -0.96
C ILE A 254 1.03 1.64 0.20
N GLY A 255 -0.01 2.43 -0.09
CA GLY A 255 -0.88 3.05 0.93
C GLY A 255 -1.41 2.04 1.94
N LEU A 256 -2.07 0.99 1.46
CA LEU A 256 -2.59 -0.12 2.26
C LEU A 256 -1.47 -0.76 3.09
N ALA A 257 -0.33 -1.04 2.47
CA ALA A 257 0.74 -1.73 3.17
C ALA A 257 1.28 -0.96 4.38
N TYR A 258 1.22 0.38 4.36
CA TYR A 258 1.54 1.22 5.51
C TYR A 258 0.36 1.30 6.48
N ALA A 259 -0.85 1.62 5.99
CA ALA A 259 -2.04 1.82 6.80
C ALA A 259 -2.38 0.59 7.68
N VAL A 260 -2.36 -0.60 7.06
CA VAL A 260 -2.72 -1.88 7.72
C VAL A 260 -1.51 -2.78 8.04
N ASN A 261 -0.29 -2.23 8.00
CA ASN A 261 0.95 -2.94 8.42
C ASN A 261 1.22 -4.27 7.68
N LEU A 262 0.87 -4.34 6.38
CA LEU A 262 1.08 -5.54 5.57
C LEU A 262 2.55 -5.75 5.22
N ALA A 263 2.97 -7.01 5.10
CA ALA A 263 4.24 -7.35 4.47
C ALA A 263 4.09 -7.29 2.94
N TYR A 264 5.11 -6.78 2.25
CA TYR A 264 5.16 -6.88 0.79
C TYR A 264 5.27 -8.34 0.34
N PRO A 265 4.55 -8.75 -0.72
CA PRO A 265 4.77 -10.02 -1.38
C PRO A 265 6.23 -10.16 -1.81
N LYS A 266 6.79 -11.36 -1.66
CA LYS A 266 8.22 -11.59 -1.94
C LYS A 266 8.50 -11.64 -3.44
N GLU A 267 7.48 -11.99 -4.20
CA GLU A 267 7.46 -12.23 -5.64
C GLU A 267 7.63 -10.93 -6.44
N VAL A 268 7.19 -9.80 -5.85
CA VAL A 268 7.29 -8.45 -6.44
C VAL A 268 8.06 -7.47 -5.52
N ARG A 269 8.99 -8.00 -4.73
CA ARG A 269 9.71 -7.25 -3.70
C ARG A 269 10.52 -6.08 -4.27
N TYR A 270 11.11 -6.23 -5.46
CA TYR A 270 11.94 -5.21 -6.08
C TYR A 270 11.07 -4.10 -6.68
N THR A 271 9.94 -4.46 -7.31
CA THR A 271 8.97 -3.48 -7.81
C THR A 271 8.41 -2.64 -6.66
N LEU A 272 7.99 -3.28 -5.57
CA LEU A 272 7.49 -2.56 -4.39
C LEU A 272 8.59 -1.75 -3.69
N GLU A 273 9.85 -2.19 -3.75
CA GLU A 273 11.00 -1.39 -3.29
C GLU A 273 11.21 -0.14 -4.16
N VAL A 274 11.08 -0.25 -5.49
CA VAL A 274 11.13 0.92 -6.39
C VAL A 274 9.99 1.89 -6.09
N PHE A 275 8.76 1.40 -5.95
CA PHE A 275 7.59 2.20 -5.61
C PHE A 275 7.78 2.97 -4.30
N GLN A 276 8.22 2.27 -3.25
CA GLN A 276 8.46 2.88 -1.95
C GLN A 276 9.63 3.87 -1.98
N LYS A 277 10.79 3.46 -2.50
CA LYS A 277 12.05 4.16 -2.25
C LYS A 277 12.46 5.12 -3.35
N LEU A 278 12.05 4.88 -4.59
CA LEU A 278 12.37 5.76 -5.71
C LEU A 278 11.19 6.66 -6.08
N LEU A 279 9.96 6.11 -6.11
CA LEU A 279 8.78 6.91 -6.49
C LEU A 279 8.21 7.72 -5.31
N LEU A 280 8.11 7.10 -4.14
CA LEU A 280 7.63 7.78 -2.92
C LEU A 280 8.75 8.38 -2.06
N GLU A 281 10.00 8.11 -2.43
CA GLU A 281 11.17 8.69 -1.77
C GLU A 281 11.27 8.36 -0.27
N LEU A 282 10.71 7.21 0.15
CA LEU A 282 10.73 6.73 1.52
C LEU A 282 11.88 5.75 1.75
N ASP A 283 12.59 5.85 2.87
CA ASP A 283 13.66 4.90 3.27
C ASP A 283 14.85 4.77 2.29
N TYR A 284 15.50 5.88 1.95
CA TYR A 284 16.69 5.89 1.09
C TYR A 284 17.92 5.16 1.67
N SER A 285 17.87 4.74 2.93
CA SER A 285 19.05 4.30 3.67
C SER A 285 19.68 3.02 3.15
N LYS A 286 18.88 2.12 2.54
CA LYS A 286 19.36 0.81 2.03
C LYS A 286 18.56 0.37 0.82
N LEU A 287 19.14 0.41 -0.37
CA LEU A 287 18.56 -0.20 -1.59
C LEU A 287 19.12 -1.61 -1.79
N SER A 288 18.30 -2.54 -2.27
CA SER A 288 18.83 -3.81 -2.78
C SER A 288 19.78 -3.57 -3.97
N PRO A 289 20.77 -4.45 -4.23
CA PRO A 289 21.71 -4.27 -5.34
C PRO A 289 21.02 -4.07 -6.69
N LYS A 290 19.89 -4.77 -6.91
CA LYS A 290 19.10 -4.68 -8.15
C LYS A 290 18.46 -3.31 -8.32
N VAL A 291 17.81 -2.79 -7.27
CA VAL A 291 17.18 -1.46 -7.29
C VAL A 291 18.23 -0.35 -7.32
N ASN A 292 19.38 -0.54 -6.65
CA ASN A 292 20.48 0.41 -6.70
C ASN A 292 21.08 0.53 -8.11
N SER A 293 21.24 -0.60 -8.82
CA SER A 293 21.68 -0.58 -10.22
C SER A 293 20.69 0.16 -11.12
N LEU A 294 19.38 -0.03 -10.92
CA LEU A 294 18.36 0.73 -11.63
C LEU A 294 18.45 2.23 -11.31
N LYS A 295 18.53 2.61 -10.03
CA LYS A 295 18.66 4.01 -9.60
C LYS A 295 19.85 4.69 -10.27
N ASN A 296 21.01 4.04 -10.31
CA ASN A 296 22.19 4.62 -10.96
C ASN A 296 21.96 4.91 -12.44
N LYS A 297 21.25 4.04 -13.16
CA LYS A 297 20.89 4.27 -14.57
C LYS A 297 19.82 5.34 -14.75
N LEU A 298 18.94 5.50 -13.77
CA LEU A 298 17.94 6.57 -13.76
C LEU A 298 18.55 7.93 -13.45
N LEU A 299 19.74 8.00 -12.84
CA LEU A 299 20.39 9.27 -12.47
C LEU A 299 21.57 9.62 -13.37
N ALA A 300 22.13 8.66 -14.11
CA ALA A 300 23.04 8.90 -15.22
C ALA A 300 22.35 9.73 -16.33
#